data_AF-A0A1H5VK32-F1
#
_entry.id   AF-A0A1H5VK32-F1
#
_cell.length_a   1.000
_cell.length_b   1.000
_cell.length_c   1.000
_cell.angle_alpha   90.00
_cell.angle_beta   90.00
_cell.angle_gamma   90.00
#
_symmetry.space_group_name_H-M   'P 1'
#
loop_
_entity.id
_entity.type
_entity.pdbx_description
1 polymer ?
#
loop_
_entity_poly.entity_id
_entity_poly.type
_entity_poly.pdbx_seq_one_letter_code
_entity_poly.pdbx_strand_id
1 'polypeptide(L)'
;MNATDDVLIAYRNDGEAERWNYRPPEPVRLNPLFSWPLCPRAVWDWYRGAWLPLTALTVCLTIAVAAYAVALPPLEQMATLRPGWILRIWLLNVIPQTLVAGGLHWWLYIRKSQGMRKKFDKRDLTRKNGTFTFDNQVLDNIWWTLGSAMTVCTAYQVLIFWAMANGWAPVITFAAHPAWFALWMALIPMWSGLHFYWVHRLEHSPILYKRVHAVHHRNVNTGPWSGISNHWYENLLYFTTYFVHLVVPSHPLHLLFHAYFQQISPVFSHSGFEKVIAKDTEMARAGDFFHQLHHRYFECNYGTSEIPFDKWFGTFHDGSAEATRRTREHKKQMYTR
;
A
#
# COMPACT_ATOMS: atom_id res chain seq x y z
N MET A 1 28.76 -26.42 6.29
CA MET A 1 27.90 -25.31 5.86
C MET A 1 26.51 -25.88 5.66
N ASN A 2 25.49 -25.27 6.26
CA ASN A 2 24.11 -25.73 6.11
C ASN A 2 23.61 -25.34 4.72
N ALA A 3 22.79 -26.19 4.08
CA ALA A 3 22.22 -25.91 2.75
C ALA A 3 21.49 -24.55 2.66
N THR A 4 21.03 -24.01 3.80
CA THR A 4 20.40 -22.67 3.90
C THR A 4 21.40 -21.54 3.71
N ASP A 5 22.65 -21.71 4.17
CA ASP A 5 23.70 -20.70 4.03
C ASP A 5 24.15 -20.59 2.56
N ASP A 6 24.27 -21.73 1.87
CA ASP A 6 24.66 -21.76 0.46
C ASP A 6 23.63 -21.08 -0.44
N VAL A 7 22.33 -21.26 -0.16
CA VAL A 7 21.24 -20.57 -0.87
C VAL A 7 21.29 -19.05 -0.64
N LEU A 8 21.57 -18.60 0.59
CA LEU A 8 21.70 -17.18 0.89
C LEU A 8 22.95 -16.56 0.26
N ILE A 9 24.06 -17.30 0.24
CA ILE A 9 25.30 -16.89 -0.46
C ILE A 9 25.02 -16.76 -1.97
N ALA A 10 24.35 -17.74 -2.57
CA ALA A 10 23.97 -17.70 -3.98
C ALA A 10 23.06 -16.50 -4.30
N TYR A 11 22.03 -16.25 -3.47
CA TYR A 11 21.13 -15.08 -3.65
C TYR A 11 21.89 -13.76 -3.58
N ARG A 12 22.80 -13.60 -2.61
CA ARG A 12 23.56 -12.37 -2.40
C ARG A 12 24.55 -12.06 -3.53
N ASN A 13 24.99 -13.08 -4.26
CA ASN A 13 26.00 -12.97 -5.30
C ASN A 13 25.43 -13.17 -6.72
N ASP A 14 24.11 -13.29 -6.88
CA ASP A 14 23.50 -13.45 -8.20
C ASP A 14 23.54 -12.13 -9.02
N GLY A 15 23.15 -12.21 -10.30
CA GLY A 15 23.17 -11.08 -11.23
C GLY A 15 22.23 -9.90 -10.91
N GLU A 16 21.41 -10.00 -9.86
CA GLU A 16 20.58 -8.88 -9.37
C GLU A 16 21.32 -8.03 -8.33
N ALA A 17 22.40 -8.52 -7.71
CA ALA A 17 23.10 -7.83 -6.63
C ALA A 17 23.57 -6.41 -6.99
N GLU A 18 24.10 -6.22 -8.21
CA GLU A 18 24.65 -4.94 -8.65
C GLU A 18 23.58 -3.93 -9.13
N ARG A 19 22.37 -4.41 -9.42
CA ARG A 19 21.28 -3.61 -10.00
C ARG A 19 20.62 -2.68 -8.99
N TRP A 20 20.68 -3.04 -7.72
CA TRP A 20 20.09 -2.28 -6.63
C TRP A 20 21.17 -1.47 -5.91
N ASN A 21 20.80 -0.31 -5.36
CA ASN A 21 21.63 0.35 -4.36
C ASN A 21 21.59 -0.45 -3.05
N TYR A 22 20.39 -0.85 -2.66
CA TYR A 22 20.15 -1.72 -1.53
C TYR A 22 19.19 -2.82 -1.95
N ARG A 23 19.62 -4.06 -1.78
CA ARG A 23 18.78 -5.25 -1.86
C ARG A 23 18.78 -5.89 -0.47
N PRO A 24 17.63 -6.27 0.09
CA PRO A 24 17.59 -7.02 1.33
C PRO A 24 18.53 -8.24 1.26
N PRO A 25 19.23 -8.59 2.35
CA PRO A 25 20.23 -9.67 2.34
C PRO A 25 19.63 -11.08 2.21
N GLU A 26 18.30 -11.16 2.13
CA GLU A 26 17.51 -12.38 2.01
C GLU A 26 16.39 -12.18 0.97
N PRO A 27 15.93 -13.26 0.32
CA PRO A 27 14.75 -13.20 -0.54
C PRO A 27 13.52 -12.68 0.19
N VAL A 28 12.61 -12.05 -0.56
CA VAL A 28 11.32 -11.62 -0.01
C VAL A 28 10.59 -12.81 0.59
N ARG A 29 10.18 -12.68 1.85
CA ARG A 29 9.42 -13.70 2.58
C ARG A 29 7.92 -13.41 2.47
N LEU A 30 7.13 -14.48 2.47
CA LEU A 30 5.66 -14.41 2.50
C LEU A 30 5.17 -14.76 3.91
N ASN A 31 3.92 -14.39 4.20
CA ASN A 31 3.29 -14.64 5.48
C ASN A 31 3.37 -16.13 5.87
N PRO A 32 4.02 -16.48 6.99
CA PRO A 32 4.22 -17.87 7.41
C PRO A 32 2.93 -18.57 7.81
N LEU A 33 1.82 -17.84 7.98
CA LEU A 33 0.49 -18.43 8.20
C LEU A 33 0.10 -19.40 7.07
N PHE A 34 0.62 -19.17 5.86
CA PHE A 34 0.34 -19.99 4.68
C PHE A 34 1.47 -20.97 4.33
N SER A 35 2.41 -21.18 5.25
CA SER A 35 3.50 -22.15 5.08
C SER A 35 3.15 -23.48 5.75
N TRP A 36 3.51 -24.59 5.10
CA TRP A 36 3.35 -25.93 5.66
C TRP A 36 4.70 -26.65 5.76
N PRO A 37 5.04 -27.28 6.91
CA PRO A 37 4.25 -27.33 8.14
C PRO A 37 4.13 -25.95 8.82
N LEU A 38 2.98 -25.70 9.45
CA LEU A 38 2.74 -24.43 10.16
C LEU A 38 3.74 -24.29 11.31
N CYS A 39 4.41 -23.14 11.40
CA CYS A 39 5.30 -22.81 12.51
C CYS A 39 4.67 -21.68 13.34
N PRO A 40 4.00 -21.97 14.46
CA PRO A 40 3.29 -20.96 15.26
C PRO A 40 4.19 -19.80 15.72
N ARG A 41 5.46 -20.08 16.04
CA ARG A 41 6.44 -19.05 16.41
C ARG A 41 6.69 -18.07 15.26
N ALA A 42 6.86 -18.57 14.03
CA ALA A 42 7.06 -17.71 12.87
C ALA A 42 5.81 -16.84 12.58
N VAL A 43 4.62 -17.41 12.75
CA VAL A 43 3.34 -16.66 12.62
C VAL A 43 3.24 -15.56 13.68
N TRP A 44 3.55 -15.89 14.94
CA TRP A 44 3.59 -14.92 16.03
C TRP A 44 4.57 -13.78 15.73
N ASP A 45 5.80 -14.10 15.35
CA ASP A 45 6.84 -13.10 15.07
C ASP A 45 6.47 -12.20 13.88
N TRP A 46 5.78 -12.75 12.86
CA TRP A 46 5.26 -11.99 11.72
C TRP A 46 4.26 -10.92 12.16
N TYR A 47 3.16 -11.32 12.81
CA TYR A 47 2.12 -10.38 13.21
C TYR A 47 2.58 -9.44 14.33
N ARG A 48 3.44 -9.91 15.24
CA ARG A 48 4.09 -9.06 16.24
C ARG A 48 4.91 -7.95 15.57
N GLY A 49 5.67 -8.29 14.52
CA GLY A 49 6.46 -7.34 13.73
C GLY A 49 5.62 -6.39 12.86
N ALA A 50 4.38 -6.76 12.56
CA ALA A 50 3.44 -5.92 11.82
C ALA A 50 2.70 -4.91 12.73
N TRP A 51 2.36 -5.30 13.96
CA TRP A 51 1.50 -4.51 14.86
C TRP A 51 2.20 -3.80 16.02
N LEU A 52 3.38 -4.23 16.47
CA LEU A 52 4.03 -3.59 17.63
C LEU A 52 4.97 -2.42 17.27
N PRO A 53 5.78 -2.47 16.20
CA PRO A 53 6.59 -1.32 15.79
C PRO A 53 5.75 -0.21 15.17
N LEU A 54 6.34 0.97 14.98
CA LEU A 54 5.77 1.97 14.08
C LEU A 54 5.79 1.42 12.64
N THR A 55 4.66 0.89 12.22
CA THR A 55 4.40 0.38 10.87
C THR A 55 3.30 1.19 10.20
N ALA A 56 3.09 0.94 8.91
CA ALA A 56 1.92 1.44 8.21
C ALA A 56 0.62 1.15 8.98
N LEU A 57 0.46 -0.06 9.53
CA LEU A 57 -0.74 -0.46 10.27
C LEU A 57 -0.96 0.37 11.52
N THR A 58 0.05 0.49 12.38
CA THR A 58 -0.09 1.23 13.65
C THR A 58 -0.32 2.72 13.42
N VAL A 59 0.35 3.30 12.42
CA VAL A 59 0.15 4.71 12.03
C VAL A 59 -1.27 4.92 11.53
N CYS A 60 -1.76 4.05 10.63
CA CYS A 60 -3.13 4.14 10.10
C CYS A 60 -4.19 3.97 11.20
N LEU A 61 -4.01 3.00 12.10
CA LEU A 61 -4.95 2.80 13.21
C LEU A 61 -4.95 3.98 14.17
N THR A 62 -3.78 4.52 14.51
CA THR A 62 -3.66 5.70 15.40
C THR A 62 -4.36 6.91 14.79
N ILE A 63 -4.14 7.17 13.50
CA ILE A 63 -4.80 8.27 12.78
C ILE A 63 -6.31 8.02 12.71
N ALA A 64 -6.77 6.79 12.46
CA ALA A 64 -8.18 6.44 12.43
C ALA A 64 -8.87 6.70 13.77
N VAL A 65 -8.28 6.24 14.86
CA VAL A 65 -8.80 6.44 16.22
C VAL A 65 -8.83 7.92 16.57
N ALA A 66 -7.74 8.66 16.28
CA ALA A 66 -7.69 10.10 16.52
C ALA A 66 -8.77 10.85 15.71
N ALA A 67 -8.85 10.58 14.40
CA ALA A 67 -9.84 11.16 13.51
C ALA A 67 -11.26 10.86 13.98
N TYR A 68 -11.56 9.61 14.35
CA TYR A 68 -12.85 9.21 14.89
C TYR A 68 -13.20 9.97 16.18
N ALA A 69 -12.25 10.08 17.12
CA ALA A 69 -12.48 10.68 18.42
C ALA A 69 -12.65 12.21 18.37
N VAL A 70 -11.95 12.91 17.48
CA VAL A 70 -11.87 14.38 17.51
C VAL A 70 -12.52 15.06 16.30
N ALA A 71 -12.61 14.37 15.17
CA ALA A 71 -12.82 15.00 13.87
C ALA A 71 -13.90 14.35 13.02
N LEU A 72 -14.36 13.13 13.28
CA LEU A 72 -15.48 12.54 12.55
C LEU A 72 -16.79 13.12 13.11
N PRO A 73 -17.71 13.65 12.27
CA PRO A 73 -19.05 13.99 12.72
C PRO A 73 -19.80 12.77 13.30
N PRO A 74 -20.75 12.96 14.22
CA PRO A 74 -21.71 11.91 14.58
C PRO A 74 -22.42 11.37 13.33
N LEU A 75 -22.65 10.06 13.30
CA LEU A 75 -23.18 9.38 12.13
C LEU A 75 -24.57 9.91 11.75
N GLU A 76 -25.38 10.29 12.74
CA GLU A 76 -26.73 10.81 12.55
C GLU A 76 -26.75 12.10 11.72
N GLN A 77 -25.68 12.92 11.81
CA GLN A 77 -25.55 14.15 11.03
C GLN A 77 -25.29 13.86 9.53
N MET A 78 -24.89 12.64 9.19
CA MET A 78 -24.56 12.22 7.83
C MET A 78 -25.77 11.64 7.08
N ALA A 79 -26.95 11.56 7.70
CA ALA A 79 -28.17 11.06 7.05
C ALA A 79 -28.62 11.97 5.89
N THR A 80 -28.35 13.27 5.96
CA THR A 80 -28.58 14.24 4.89
C THR A 80 -27.24 14.73 4.34
N LEU A 81 -27.04 14.67 3.03
CA LEU A 81 -25.84 15.20 2.37
C LEU A 81 -25.76 16.72 2.60
N ARG A 82 -24.67 17.17 3.25
CA ARG A 82 -24.40 18.60 3.48
C ARG A 82 -22.94 18.90 3.16
N PRO A 83 -22.64 20.02 2.47
CA PRO A 83 -21.27 20.38 2.13
C PRO A 83 -20.32 20.41 3.33
N GLY A 84 -20.81 20.81 4.51
CA GLY A 84 -19.98 20.93 5.71
C GLY A 84 -19.33 19.61 6.17
N TRP A 85 -20.11 18.53 6.30
CA TRP A 85 -19.54 17.25 6.73
C TRP A 85 -18.80 16.56 5.59
N ILE A 86 -19.22 16.74 4.34
CA ILE A 86 -18.49 16.24 3.16
C ILE A 86 -17.08 16.85 3.10
N LEU A 87 -16.97 18.18 3.27
CA LEU A 87 -15.69 18.87 3.36
C LEU A 87 -14.85 18.37 4.54
N ARG A 88 -15.48 18.05 5.68
CA ARG A 88 -14.78 17.49 6.84
C ARG A 88 -14.20 16.10 6.54
N ILE A 89 -14.92 15.22 5.84
CA ILE A 89 -14.37 13.93 5.36
C ILE A 89 -13.21 14.17 4.39
N TRP A 90 -13.35 15.10 3.46
CA TRP A 90 -12.27 15.45 2.53
C TRP A 90 -11.00 15.91 3.26
N LEU A 91 -11.14 16.81 4.26
CA LEU A 91 -10.03 17.25 5.10
C LEU A 91 -9.41 16.11 5.93
N LEU A 92 -10.25 15.20 6.44
CA LEU A 92 -9.81 14.01 7.14
C LEU A 92 -8.96 13.07 6.27
N ASN A 93 -9.11 13.10 4.94
CA ASN A 93 -8.27 12.34 4.03
C ASN A 93 -7.01 13.11 3.63
N VAL A 94 -7.18 14.36 3.19
CA VAL A 94 -6.11 15.19 2.63
C VAL A 94 -5.05 15.53 3.67
N ILE A 95 -5.46 15.98 4.86
CA ILE A 95 -4.49 16.45 5.88
C ILE A 95 -3.54 15.32 6.30
N PRO A 96 -4.02 14.13 6.73
CA PRO A 96 -3.12 13.03 7.08
C PRO A 96 -2.27 12.56 5.90
N GLN A 97 -2.84 12.48 4.69
CA GLN A 97 -2.08 12.09 3.50
C GLN A 97 -0.92 13.04 3.24
N THR A 98 -1.18 14.36 3.28
CA THR A 98 -0.17 15.38 3.05
C THR A 98 0.89 15.39 4.13
N LEU A 99 0.52 15.24 5.40
CA LEU A 99 1.47 15.22 6.51
C LEU A 99 2.40 14.00 6.45
N VAL A 100 1.86 12.80 6.18
CA VAL A 100 2.66 11.57 6.15
C VAL A 100 3.52 11.52 4.88
N ALA A 101 2.92 11.70 3.70
CA ALA A 101 3.67 11.64 2.44
C ALA A 101 4.65 12.81 2.30
N GLY A 102 4.23 14.03 2.65
CA GLY A 102 5.08 15.21 2.67
C GLY A 102 6.21 15.10 3.68
N GLY A 103 5.93 14.63 4.90
CA GLY A 103 6.93 14.43 5.95
C GLY A 103 8.00 13.41 5.56
N LEU A 104 7.59 12.25 5.05
CA LEU A 104 8.52 11.23 4.55
C LEU A 104 9.30 11.72 3.33
N HIS A 105 8.65 12.41 2.39
CA HIS A 105 9.32 12.96 1.22
C HIS A 105 10.36 14.01 1.61
N TRP A 106 10.02 14.91 2.54
CA TRP A 106 10.96 15.89 3.07
C TRP A 106 12.16 15.21 3.73
N TRP A 107 11.93 14.22 4.59
CA TRP A 107 12.99 13.52 5.30
C TRP A 107 13.94 12.75 4.36
N LEU A 108 13.38 11.98 3.43
CA LEU A 108 14.12 11.03 2.59
C LEU A 108 14.72 11.67 1.34
N TYR A 109 14.02 12.60 0.69
CA TYR A 109 14.40 13.12 -0.64
C TYR A 109 14.85 14.58 -0.63
N ILE A 110 14.33 15.42 0.28
CA ILE A 110 14.73 16.85 0.37
C ILE A 110 15.92 17.01 1.32
N ARG A 111 15.74 16.63 2.59
CA ARG A 111 16.78 16.71 3.62
C ARG A 111 17.84 15.61 3.44
N LYS A 112 17.47 14.49 2.82
CA LYS A 112 18.32 13.32 2.58
C LYS A 112 18.99 12.80 3.88
N SER A 113 18.23 12.79 4.99
CA SER A 113 18.76 12.56 6.34
C SER A 113 19.50 11.22 6.52
N GLN A 114 19.17 10.21 5.71
CA GLN A 114 19.82 8.89 5.71
C GLN A 114 20.61 8.61 4.41
N GLY A 115 20.74 9.59 3.52
CA GLY A 115 21.43 9.44 2.24
C GLY A 115 20.92 8.24 1.43
N MET A 116 21.83 7.36 1.03
CA MET A 116 21.53 6.14 0.29
C MET A 116 21.36 4.90 1.19
N ARG A 117 21.44 5.06 2.52
CA ARG A 117 21.27 3.92 3.45
C ARG A 117 19.87 3.35 3.26
N LYS A 118 19.81 2.06 2.93
CA LYS A 118 18.56 1.31 2.70
C LYS A 118 17.70 1.80 1.54
N LYS A 119 18.20 2.70 0.67
CA LYS A 119 17.48 3.12 -0.54
C LYS A 119 17.56 2.03 -1.58
N PHE A 120 16.45 1.59 -2.16
CA PHE A 120 16.49 0.48 -3.12
C PHE A 120 17.18 0.87 -4.43
N ASP A 121 16.79 1.97 -5.05
CA ASP A 121 17.33 2.43 -6.34
C ASP A 121 18.40 3.52 -6.16
N LYS A 122 19.46 3.47 -6.98
CA LYS A 122 20.55 4.46 -6.99
C LYS A 122 20.06 5.83 -7.48
N ARG A 123 19.04 5.84 -8.35
CA ARG A 123 18.53 7.03 -9.05
C ARG A 123 17.74 7.94 -8.11
N ASP A 124 17.75 9.23 -8.38
CA ASP A 124 16.84 10.18 -7.73
C ASP A 124 15.46 10.18 -8.43
N LEU A 125 14.48 10.88 -7.86
CA LEU A 125 13.17 11.05 -8.49
C LEU A 125 13.29 11.92 -9.75
N THR A 126 12.56 11.53 -10.78
CA THR A 126 12.73 12.04 -12.14
C THR A 126 12.27 13.50 -12.27
N ARG A 127 13.05 14.32 -12.97
CA ARG A 127 12.75 15.72 -13.32
C ARG A 127 13.10 15.97 -14.79
N LYS A 128 12.45 16.96 -15.40
CA LYS A 128 12.60 17.34 -16.82
C LYS A 128 12.36 16.14 -17.76
N ASN A 129 11.25 15.44 -17.57
CA ASN A 129 10.91 14.25 -18.34
C ASN A 129 9.41 14.24 -18.71
N GLY A 130 9.13 14.28 -20.02
CA GLY A 130 7.77 14.34 -20.58
C GLY A 130 6.91 13.09 -20.37
N THR A 131 7.42 12.06 -19.71
CA THR A 131 6.62 10.94 -19.21
C THR A 131 5.65 11.40 -18.11
N PHE A 132 6.00 12.44 -17.34
CA PHE A 132 5.18 13.00 -16.27
C PHE A 132 4.47 14.27 -16.73
N THR A 133 3.22 14.49 -16.28
CA THR A 133 2.35 15.59 -16.77
C THR A 133 2.97 16.98 -16.56
N PHE A 134 3.76 17.16 -15.50
CA PHE A 134 4.42 18.43 -15.16
C PHE A 134 5.94 18.39 -15.40
N ASP A 135 6.43 17.47 -16.23
CA ASP A 135 7.86 17.16 -16.40
C ASP A 135 8.58 16.84 -15.07
N ASN A 136 7.85 16.56 -14.00
CA ASN A 136 8.37 16.39 -12.65
C ASN A 136 7.55 15.32 -11.93
N GLN A 137 8.23 14.23 -11.59
CA GLN A 137 7.62 13.08 -10.94
C GLN A 137 6.91 13.45 -9.63
N VAL A 138 7.53 14.31 -8.80
CA VAL A 138 6.96 14.67 -7.49
C VAL A 138 5.69 15.48 -7.65
N LEU A 139 5.69 16.47 -8.55
CA LEU A 139 4.51 17.31 -8.79
C LEU A 139 3.36 16.49 -9.41
N ASP A 140 3.67 15.60 -10.35
CA ASP A 140 2.70 14.67 -10.94
C ASP A 140 2.09 13.79 -9.85
N ASN A 141 2.93 13.23 -8.98
CA ASN A 141 2.46 12.36 -7.90
C ASN A 141 1.60 13.06 -6.86
N ILE A 142 1.94 14.31 -6.50
CA ILE A 142 1.12 15.13 -5.61
C ILE A 142 -0.25 15.41 -6.24
N TRP A 143 -0.27 15.76 -7.53
CA TRP A 143 -1.50 16.03 -8.26
C TRP A 143 -2.43 14.81 -8.31
N TRP A 144 -1.94 13.64 -8.72
CA TRP A 144 -2.77 12.45 -8.81
C TRP A 144 -3.18 11.93 -7.43
N THR A 145 -2.33 12.05 -6.42
CA THR A 145 -2.69 11.68 -5.05
C THR A 145 -3.80 12.61 -4.50
N LEU A 146 -3.57 13.92 -4.50
CA LEU A 146 -4.50 14.87 -3.86
C LEU A 146 -5.73 15.18 -4.72
N GLY A 147 -5.59 15.16 -6.04
CA GLY A 147 -6.68 15.34 -6.99
C GLY A 147 -7.49 14.06 -7.14
N SER A 148 -6.90 13.03 -7.74
CA SER A 148 -7.62 11.78 -8.07
C SER A 148 -7.92 10.95 -6.83
N ALA A 149 -6.91 10.55 -6.06
CA ALA A 149 -7.12 9.58 -4.99
C ALA A 149 -7.99 10.12 -3.84
N MET A 150 -7.69 11.34 -3.36
CA MET A 150 -8.46 11.94 -2.25
C MET A 150 -9.90 12.24 -2.64
N THR A 151 -10.17 12.61 -3.90
CA THR A 151 -11.55 12.84 -4.36
C THR A 151 -12.34 11.54 -4.39
N VAL A 152 -11.80 10.47 -4.99
CA VAL A 152 -12.50 9.18 -5.09
C VAL A 152 -12.70 8.56 -3.71
N CYS A 153 -11.66 8.53 -2.87
CA CYS A 153 -11.72 8.04 -1.49
C CYS A 153 -12.84 8.76 -0.70
N THR A 154 -12.87 10.09 -0.77
CA THR A 154 -13.89 10.92 -0.10
C THR A 154 -15.28 10.60 -0.62
N ALA A 155 -15.49 10.51 -1.93
CA ALA A 155 -16.81 10.23 -2.51
C ALA A 155 -17.35 8.88 -2.02
N TYR A 156 -16.49 7.85 -1.95
CA TYR A 156 -16.89 6.52 -1.48
C TYR A 156 -17.17 6.50 0.02
N GLN A 157 -16.36 7.15 0.84
CA GLN A 157 -16.65 7.29 2.27
C GLN A 157 -17.96 8.04 2.52
N VAL A 158 -18.21 9.14 1.81
CA VAL A 158 -19.45 9.91 1.88
C VAL A 158 -20.65 9.02 1.56
N LEU A 159 -20.58 8.24 0.48
CA LEU A 159 -21.63 7.30 0.10
C LEU A 159 -21.90 6.26 1.20
N ILE A 160 -20.84 5.64 1.74
CA ILE A 160 -20.97 4.58 2.74
C ILE A 160 -21.48 5.13 4.07
N PHE A 161 -20.93 6.26 4.55
CA PHE A 161 -21.40 6.89 5.78
C PHE A 161 -22.86 7.34 5.66
N TRP A 162 -23.24 7.90 4.51
CA TRP A 162 -24.63 8.27 4.25
C TRP A 162 -25.55 7.03 4.24
N ALA A 163 -25.12 5.92 3.64
CA ALA A 163 -25.87 4.66 3.68
C ALA A 163 -25.99 4.10 5.10
N MET A 164 -24.92 4.14 5.90
CA MET A 164 -24.93 3.76 7.31
C MET A 164 -25.89 4.62 8.13
N ALA A 165 -25.86 5.94 7.94
CA ALA A 165 -26.70 6.88 8.67
C ALA A 165 -28.20 6.76 8.34
N ASN A 166 -28.54 6.30 7.13
CA ASN A 166 -29.92 6.05 6.71
C ASN A 166 -30.39 4.60 6.98
N GLY A 167 -29.56 3.77 7.61
CA GLY A 167 -29.88 2.38 7.92
C GLY A 167 -29.89 1.44 6.69
N TRP A 168 -29.28 1.85 5.58
CA TRP A 168 -29.15 1.02 4.37
C TRP A 168 -27.92 0.12 4.38
N ALA A 169 -26.96 0.41 5.25
CA ALA A 169 -25.80 -0.44 5.52
C ALA A 169 -25.82 -0.89 7.00
N PRO A 170 -25.38 -2.12 7.32
CA PRO A 170 -25.42 -2.63 8.68
C PRO A 170 -24.38 -1.94 9.58
N VAL A 171 -24.86 -1.30 10.65
CA VAL A 171 -24.01 -0.60 11.63
C VAL A 171 -23.99 -1.37 12.96
N ILE A 172 -22.80 -1.53 13.53
CA ILE A 172 -22.62 -2.10 14.87
C ILE A 172 -22.05 -1.05 15.84
N THR A 173 -22.20 -1.29 17.13
CA THR A 173 -21.47 -0.57 18.18
C THR A 173 -20.46 -1.50 18.88
N PHE A 174 -19.40 -0.93 19.44
CA PHE A 174 -18.44 -1.71 20.23
C PHE A 174 -19.11 -2.36 21.45
N ALA A 175 -20.01 -1.64 22.14
CA ALA A 175 -20.69 -2.14 23.33
C ALA A 175 -21.57 -3.37 23.05
N ALA A 176 -22.26 -3.40 21.90
CA ALA A 176 -23.11 -4.52 21.53
C ALA A 176 -22.31 -5.71 20.96
N HIS A 177 -21.22 -5.45 20.23
CA HIS A 177 -20.49 -6.47 19.48
C HIS A 177 -18.97 -6.36 19.64
N PRO A 178 -18.41 -6.43 20.86
CA PRO A 178 -16.98 -6.16 21.09
C PRO A 178 -16.06 -7.17 20.40
N ALA A 179 -16.42 -8.46 20.41
CA ALA A 179 -15.64 -9.51 19.77
C ALA A 179 -15.60 -9.36 18.24
N TRP A 180 -16.75 -9.12 17.62
CA TRP A 180 -16.84 -8.90 16.17
C TRP A 180 -16.13 -7.61 15.75
N PHE A 181 -16.26 -6.55 16.55
CA PHE A 181 -15.52 -5.31 16.32
C PHE A 181 -14.01 -5.54 16.27
N ALA A 182 -13.45 -6.20 17.29
CA ALA A 182 -12.02 -6.47 17.35
C ALA A 182 -11.57 -7.40 16.20
N LEU A 183 -12.35 -8.45 15.91
CA LEU A 183 -12.06 -9.37 14.81
C LEU A 183 -12.07 -8.66 13.47
N TRP A 184 -13.10 -7.87 13.18
CA TRP A 184 -13.21 -7.18 11.90
C TRP A 184 -12.12 -6.13 11.72
N MET A 185 -11.76 -5.39 12.78
CA MET A 185 -10.61 -4.49 12.76
C MET A 185 -9.31 -5.21 12.34
N ALA A 186 -9.08 -6.42 12.84
CA ALA A 186 -7.91 -7.23 12.49
C ALA A 186 -7.96 -7.80 11.05
N LEU A 187 -9.16 -8.04 10.51
CA LEU A 187 -9.34 -8.62 9.18
C LEU A 187 -9.31 -7.59 8.04
N ILE A 188 -9.52 -6.30 8.31
CA ILE A 188 -9.51 -5.24 7.29
C ILE A 188 -8.24 -5.24 6.43
N PRO A 189 -7.02 -5.33 6.98
CA PRO A 189 -5.81 -5.40 6.16
C PRO A 189 -5.74 -6.63 5.25
N MET A 190 -6.23 -7.78 5.72
CA MET A 190 -6.30 -9.00 4.92
C MET A 190 -7.32 -8.87 3.78
N TRP A 191 -8.48 -8.28 4.07
CA TRP A 191 -9.49 -7.97 3.06
C TRP A 191 -8.94 -7.02 1.98
N SER A 192 -8.31 -5.92 2.41
CA SER A 192 -7.66 -4.97 1.51
C SER A 192 -6.60 -5.67 0.64
N GLY A 193 -5.74 -6.51 1.21
CA GLY A 193 -4.74 -7.28 0.45
C GLY A 193 -5.35 -8.27 -0.55
N LEU A 194 -6.46 -8.92 -0.19
CA LEU A 194 -7.20 -9.82 -1.07
C LEU A 194 -7.82 -9.07 -2.25
N HIS A 195 -8.53 -7.98 -1.96
CA HIS A 195 -9.14 -7.12 -2.98
C HIS A 195 -8.07 -6.55 -3.92
N PHE A 196 -7.01 -6.00 -3.34
CA PHE A 196 -5.94 -5.35 -4.08
C PHE A 196 -5.30 -6.30 -5.10
N TYR A 197 -4.98 -7.54 -4.73
CA TYR A 197 -4.39 -8.50 -5.66
C TYR A 197 -5.22 -8.67 -6.95
N TRP A 198 -6.55 -8.82 -6.81
CA TRP A 198 -7.41 -9.04 -7.97
C TRP A 198 -7.63 -7.80 -8.81
N VAL A 199 -7.85 -6.64 -8.18
CA VAL A 199 -8.00 -5.37 -8.89
C VAL A 199 -6.70 -5.01 -9.61
N HIS A 200 -5.56 -5.11 -8.92
CA HIS A 200 -4.27 -4.76 -9.48
C HIS A 200 -3.88 -5.71 -10.62
N ARG A 201 -4.08 -7.03 -10.46
CA ARG A 201 -3.84 -7.98 -11.54
C ARG A 201 -4.72 -7.71 -12.77
N LEU A 202 -5.97 -7.30 -12.57
CA LEU A 202 -6.85 -6.89 -13.66
C LEU A 202 -6.34 -5.62 -14.36
N GLU A 203 -5.86 -4.64 -13.59
CA GLU A 203 -5.26 -3.39 -14.08
C GLU A 203 -4.00 -3.61 -14.93
N HIS A 204 -3.27 -4.70 -14.71
CA HIS A 204 -2.14 -5.12 -15.54
C HIS A 204 -2.53 -5.84 -16.84
N SER A 205 -3.83 -6.05 -17.11
CA SER A 205 -4.24 -6.46 -18.44
C SER A 205 -3.82 -5.39 -19.48
N PRO A 206 -3.40 -5.76 -20.71
CA PRO A 206 -2.81 -4.80 -21.65
C PRO A 206 -3.67 -3.57 -21.96
N ILE A 207 -4.99 -3.71 -21.91
CA ILE A 207 -5.95 -2.62 -22.16
C ILE A 207 -6.01 -1.66 -20.97
N LEU A 208 -6.23 -2.19 -19.76
CA LEU A 208 -6.32 -1.36 -18.55
C LEU A 208 -4.96 -0.77 -18.20
N TYR A 209 -3.87 -1.51 -18.42
CA TYR A 209 -2.53 -1.01 -18.18
C TYR A 209 -2.29 0.27 -18.98
N LYS A 210 -2.48 0.22 -20.30
CA LYS A 210 -2.21 1.38 -21.18
C LYS A 210 -3.10 2.59 -20.90
N ARG A 211 -4.35 2.37 -20.47
CA ARG A 211 -5.36 3.43 -20.33
C ARG A 211 -5.52 3.97 -18.92
N VAL A 212 -5.18 3.18 -17.92
CA VAL A 212 -5.53 3.43 -16.52
C VAL A 212 -4.28 3.34 -15.66
N HIS A 213 -3.63 2.17 -15.61
CA HIS A 213 -2.55 1.89 -14.66
C HIS A 213 -1.18 2.45 -15.06
N ALA A 214 -1.01 2.86 -16.33
CA ALA A 214 0.24 3.43 -16.82
C ALA A 214 0.65 4.70 -16.07
N VAL A 215 -0.31 5.49 -15.54
CA VAL A 215 0.00 6.70 -14.74
C VAL A 215 0.78 6.33 -13.49
N HIS A 216 0.32 5.32 -12.74
CA HIS A 216 1.00 4.79 -11.58
C HIS A 216 2.41 4.31 -11.93
N HIS A 217 2.53 3.52 -13.00
CA HIS A 217 3.76 2.86 -13.45
C HIS A 217 4.79 3.77 -14.13
N ARG A 218 4.51 5.05 -14.34
CA ARG A 218 5.55 6.05 -14.64
C ARG A 218 6.61 6.08 -13.52
N ASN A 219 6.22 5.71 -12.31
CA ASN A 219 7.03 5.72 -11.09
C ASN A 219 7.91 4.48 -10.89
N VAL A 220 8.69 4.06 -11.91
CA VAL A 220 9.62 2.92 -11.80
C VAL A 220 10.58 3.04 -10.59
N ASN A 221 11.02 4.27 -10.30
CA ASN A 221 11.67 4.61 -9.04
C ASN A 221 10.63 5.26 -8.13
N THR A 222 10.18 4.55 -7.11
CA THR A 222 9.07 4.98 -6.26
C THR A 222 9.49 6.10 -5.29
N GLY A 223 8.51 6.88 -4.82
CA GLY A 223 8.68 7.82 -3.72
C GLY A 223 7.40 7.94 -2.90
N PRO A 224 7.42 8.59 -1.71
CA PRO A 224 6.29 8.60 -0.78
C PRO A 224 4.95 9.05 -1.39
N TRP A 225 4.98 9.92 -2.40
CA TRP A 225 3.77 10.39 -3.10
C TRP A 225 3.29 9.45 -4.21
N SER A 226 4.06 8.46 -4.64
CA SER A 226 3.70 7.63 -5.81
C SER A 226 2.72 6.51 -5.49
N GLY A 227 2.51 6.17 -4.21
CA GLY A 227 1.77 4.96 -3.83
C GLY A 227 0.30 4.90 -4.26
N ILE A 228 -0.36 6.06 -4.32
CA ILE A 228 -1.74 6.20 -4.85
C ILE A 228 -1.82 7.31 -5.91
N SER A 229 -0.68 7.60 -6.55
CA SER A 229 -0.61 8.54 -7.67
C SER A 229 -1.15 7.87 -8.94
N ASN A 230 -2.46 7.73 -8.97
CA ASN A 230 -3.16 6.85 -9.90
C ASN A 230 -4.15 7.65 -10.75
N HIS A 231 -4.43 7.14 -11.94
CA HIS A 231 -5.47 7.72 -12.79
C HIS A 231 -6.85 7.65 -12.10
N TRP A 232 -7.78 8.53 -12.47
CA TRP A 232 -9.13 8.54 -11.88
C TRP A 232 -9.82 7.17 -11.91
N TYR A 233 -9.83 6.52 -13.08
CA TYR A 233 -10.42 5.18 -13.24
C TYR A 233 -9.72 4.08 -12.43
N GLU A 234 -8.43 4.24 -12.16
CA GLU A 234 -7.68 3.31 -11.31
C GLU A 234 -8.14 3.46 -9.87
N ASN A 235 -8.22 4.70 -9.38
CA ASN A 235 -8.71 4.96 -8.03
C ASN A 235 -10.18 4.56 -7.83
N LEU A 236 -11.02 4.66 -8.89
CA LEU A 236 -12.38 4.12 -8.85
C LEU A 236 -12.38 2.61 -8.58
N LEU A 237 -11.46 1.84 -9.18
CA LEU A 237 -11.34 0.41 -8.92
C LEU A 237 -10.67 0.13 -7.57
N TYR A 238 -9.54 0.80 -7.29
CA TYR A 238 -8.74 0.63 -6.08
C TYR A 238 -9.53 0.83 -4.78
N PHE A 239 -10.38 1.86 -4.72
CA PHE A 239 -11.15 2.16 -3.51
C PHE A 239 -12.48 1.38 -3.39
N THR A 240 -12.86 0.55 -4.38
CA THR A 240 -14.05 -0.32 -4.25
C THR A 240 -13.95 -1.31 -3.08
N THR A 241 -12.75 -1.54 -2.55
CA THR A 241 -12.54 -2.32 -1.32
C THR A 241 -13.43 -1.85 -0.17
N TYR A 242 -13.76 -0.55 -0.09
CA TYR A 242 -14.60 0.00 0.98
C TYR A 242 -16.05 -0.48 0.93
N PHE A 243 -16.54 -0.92 -0.23
CA PHE A 243 -17.94 -1.36 -0.38
C PHE A 243 -18.27 -2.63 0.41
N VAL A 244 -17.26 -3.33 0.94
CA VAL A 244 -17.46 -4.38 1.95
C VAL A 244 -18.27 -3.87 3.16
N HIS A 245 -18.14 -2.59 3.52
CA HIS A 245 -18.85 -1.98 4.64
C HIS A 245 -20.34 -1.72 4.37
N LEU A 246 -20.81 -1.90 3.13
CA LEU A 246 -22.24 -1.87 2.80
C LEU A 246 -22.94 -3.18 3.12
N VAL A 247 -22.18 -4.28 3.27
CA VAL A 247 -22.73 -5.63 3.47
C VAL A 247 -22.24 -6.28 4.77
N VAL A 248 -21.00 -6.02 5.18
CA VAL A 248 -20.42 -6.55 6.42
C VAL A 248 -20.72 -5.58 7.58
N PRO A 249 -21.37 -6.04 8.66
CA PRO A 249 -21.70 -5.19 9.81
C PRO A 249 -20.46 -4.47 10.35
N SER A 250 -20.48 -3.14 10.28
CA SER A 250 -19.30 -2.31 10.50
C SER A 250 -19.60 -1.12 11.40
N HIS A 251 -18.60 -0.72 12.17
CA HIS A 251 -18.62 0.53 12.92
C HIS A 251 -17.95 1.63 12.07
N PRO A 252 -18.31 2.91 12.20
CA PRO A 252 -17.65 4.00 11.45
C PRO A 252 -16.11 4.01 11.56
N LEU A 253 -15.57 3.61 12.71
CA LEU A 253 -14.12 3.47 12.90
C LEU A 253 -13.50 2.41 11.98
N HIS A 254 -14.20 1.32 11.65
CA HIS A 254 -13.72 0.32 10.69
C HIS A 254 -13.50 0.95 9.30
N LEU A 255 -14.47 1.74 8.83
CA LEU A 255 -14.34 2.43 7.55
C LEU A 255 -13.21 3.46 7.57
N LEU A 256 -13.06 4.21 8.66
CA LEU A 256 -11.92 5.13 8.80
C LEU A 256 -10.57 4.40 8.78
N PHE A 257 -10.44 3.31 9.54
CA PHE A 257 -9.21 2.53 9.56
C PHE A 257 -8.90 1.92 8.18
N HIS A 258 -9.91 1.35 7.53
CA HIS A 258 -9.77 0.83 6.17
C HIS A 258 -9.35 1.92 5.19
N ALA A 259 -9.95 3.11 5.30
CA ALA A 259 -9.58 4.23 4.44
C ALA A 259 -8.13 4.63 4.65
N TYR A 260 -7.71 4.91 5.89
CA TYR A 260 -6.33 5.28 6.18
C TYR A 260 -5.34 4.18 5.80
N PHE A 261 -5.67 2.91 6.03
CA PHE A 261 -4.83 1.79 5.57
C PHE A 261 -4.64 1.84 4.05
N GLN A 262 -5.71 2.02 3.29
CA GLN A 262 -5.69 2.04 1.83
C GLN A 262 -4.96 3.28 1.27
N GLN A 263 -5.00 4.45 1.93
CA GLN A 263 -4.32 5.66 1.42
C GLN A 263 -2.89 5.87 1.96
N ILE A 264 -2.63 5.56 3.23
CA ILE A 264 -1.35 5.85 3.90
C ILE A 264 -0.40 4.65 3.83
N SER A 265 -0.87 3.40 3.87
CA SER A 265 0.02 2.24 3.74
C SER A 265 0.87 2.29 2.45
N PRO A 266 0.30 2.67 1.29
CA PRO A 266 1.08 2.85 0.06
C PRO A 266 2.17 3.93 0.15
N VAL A 267 2.00 4.97 0.96
CA VAL A 267 3.03 5.99 1.19
C VAL A 267 4.28 5.36 1.78
N PHE A 268 4.10 4.42 2.72
CA PHE A 268 5.20 3.64 3.24
C PHE A 268 5.73 2.73 2.15
N SER A 269 4.93 1.80 1.58
CA SER A 269 5.43 0.77 0.65
C SER A 269 6.11 1.32 -0.61
N HIS A 270 5.82 2.56 -1.00
CA HIS A 270 6.41 3.26 -2.15
C HIS A 270 7.48 4.28 -1.76
N SER A 271 7.93 4.32 -0.50
CA SER A 271 8.88 5.33 -0.05
C SER A 271 10.26 5.25 -0.72
N GLY A 272 10.58 4.16 -1.44
CA GLY A 272 11.86 3.94 -2.12
C GLY A 272 13.02 3.47 -1.22
N PHE A 273 12.75 3.26 0.07
CA PHE A 273 13.72 2.79 1.08
C PHE A 273 13.15 1.56 1.80
N GLU A 274 13.97 0.70 2.40
CA GLU A 274 13.49 -0.43 3.24
C GLU A 274 13.10 0.00 4.67
N LYS A 275 13.69 1.10 5.16
CA LYS A 275 13.47 1.61 6.51
C LYS A 275 13.72 3.10 6.56
N VAL A 276 13.04 3.79 7.48
CA VAL A 276 13.39 5.16 7.89
C VAL A 276 14.37 5.07 9.05
N ILE A 277 15.51 5.73 8.90
CA ILE A 277 16.60 5.76 9.88
C ILE A 277 16.76 7.20 10.36
N ALA A 278 16.81 7.38 11.68
CA ALA A 278 17.29 8.61 12.30
C ALA A 278 18.49 8.31 13.17
N LYS A 279 19.58 9.03 12.91
CA LYS A 279 20.91 8.72 13.47
C LYS A 279 21.26 7.27 13.16
N ASP A 280 21.20 6.39 14.17
CA ASP A 280 21.49 4.96 14.04
C ASP A 280 20.33 4.06 14.47
N THR A 281 19.14 4.63 14.65
CA THR A 281 17.94 3.89 15.04
C THR A 281 16.98 3.75 13.86
N GLU A 282 16.54 2.52 13.61
CA GLU A 282 15.46 2.22 12.68
C GLU A 282 14.14 2.69 13.31
N MET A 283 13.58 3.80 12.82
CA MET A 283 12.38 4.42 13.40
C MET A 283 11.10 3.74 12.94
N ALA A 284 11.04 3.36 11.67
CA ALA A 284 9.87 2.76 11.06
C ALA A 284 10.29 1.87 9.89
N ARG A 285 9.50 0.83 9.65
CA ARG A 285 9.53 0.15 8.35
C ARG A 285 8.94 1.10 7.31
N ALA A 286 9.72 1.37 6.28
CA ALA A 286 9.29 2.21 5.16
C ALA A 286 9.62 1.41 3.92
N GLY A 287 8.76 1.45 2.91
CA GLY A 287 8.92 0.71 1.67
C GLY A 287 8.77 -0.79 1.82
N ASP A 288 8.54 -1.41 0.68
CA ASP A 288 8.41 -2.85 0.55
C ASP A 288 9.18 -3.29 -0.68
N PHE A 289 10.21 -4.13 -0.49
CA PHE A 289 10.99 -4.64 -1.60
C PHE A 289 10.13 -5.49 -2.55
N PHE A 290 9.07 -6.15 -2.05
CA PHE A 290 8.07 -6.85 -2.87
C PHE A 290 7.45 -5.91 -3.91
N HIS A 291 6.97 -4.74 -3.47
CA HIS A 291 6.37 -3.73 -4.34
C HIS A 291 7.42 -2.97 -5.18
N GLN A 292 8.63 -2.78 -4.66
CA GLN A 292 9.71 -2.18 -5.45
C GLN A 292 10.14 -3.07 -6.62
N LEU A 293 10.12 -4.40 -6.44
CA LEU A 293 10.30 -5.36 -7.52
C LEU A 293 9.17 -5.28 -8.54
N HIS A 294 7.92 -5.12 -8.09
CA HIS A 294 6.76 -4.90 -8.95
C HIS A 294 6.96 -3.66 -9.85
N HIS A 295 7.27 -2.49 -9.29
CA HIS A 295 7.53 -1.28 -10.08
C HIS A 295 8.71 -1.39 -11.05
N ARG A 296 9.67 -2.28 -10.75
CA ARG A 296 10.85 -2.51 -11.62
C ARG A 296 10.56 -3.48 -12.76
N TYR A 297 9.77 -4.52 -12.51
CA TYR A 297 9.60 -5.66 -13.41
C TYR A 297 8.17 -5.85 -13.96
N PHE A 298 7.20 -5.11 -13.42
CA PHE A 298 5.81 -4.95 -13.83
C PHE A 298 4.97 -6.23 -13.68
N GLU A 299 5.34 -7.31 -14.37
CA GLU A 299 4.55 -8.54 -14.45
C GLU A 299 4.88 -9.54 -13.32
N CYS A 300 4.88 -9.04 -12.08
CA CYS A 300 5.08 -9.83 -10.88
C CYS A 300 4.49 -9.13 -9.65
N ASN A 301 4.30 -9.86 -8.55
CA ASN A 301 3.99 -9.26 -7.24
C ASN A 301 2.78 -8.30 -7.29
N TYR A 302 1.67 -8.72 -7.88
CA TYR A 302 0.45 -7.91 -7.99
C TYR A 302 -0.25 -7.71 -6.64
N GLY A 303 0.00 -8.58 -5.66
CA GLY A 303 -0.65 -8.53 -4.36
C GLY A 303 0.19 -7.87 -3.29
N THR A 304 0.18 -8.47 -2.11
CA THR A 304 1.01 -8.09 -0.97
C THR A 304 1.70 -9.33 -0.40
N SER A 305 2.69 -9.16 0.47
CA SER A 305 3.31 -10.29 1.17
C SER A 305 2.37 -10.99 2.17
N GLU A 306 1.23 -10.38 2.51
CA GLU A 306 0.31 -10.88 3.54
C GLU A 306 -0.49 -12.11 3.10
N ILE A 307 -0.91 -12.16 1.83
CA ILE A 307 -1.59 -13.32 1.26
C ILE A 307 -0.80 -13.76 0.03
N PRO A 308 -0.31 -15.01 -0.05
CA PRO A 308 0.64 -15.44 -1.07
C PRO A 308 -0.02 -15.74 -2.42
N PHE A 309 -0.94 -14.90 -2.87
CA PHE A 309 -1.64 -15.04 -4.14
C PHE A 309 -0.67 -15.10 -5.32
N ASP A 310 0.34 -14.24 -5.34
CA ASP A 310 1.36 -14.27 -6.40
C ASP A 310 2.11 -15.61 -6.45
N LYS A 311 2.30 -16.27 -5.32
CA LYS A 311 2.92 -17.60 -5.29
C LYS A 311 1.95 -18.66 -5.81
N TRP A 312 0.68 -18.59 -5.42
CA TRP A 312 -0.36 -19.53 -5.87
C TRP A 312 -0.67 -19.41 -7.37
N PHE A 313 -0.54 -18.21 -7.93
CA PHE A 313 -0.87 -17.93 -9.33
C PHE A 313 0.35 -17.69 -10.24
N GLY A 314 1.56 -17.95 -9.73
CA GLY A 314 2.78 -18.01 -10.55
C GLY A 314 3.43 -16.67 -10.90
N THR A 315 3.09 -15.59 -10.20
CA THR A 315 3.56 -14.22 -10.45
C THR A 315 4.49 -13.69 -9.35
N PHE A 316 4.88 -14.53 -8.38
CA PHE A 316 5.76 -14.14 -7.28
C PHE A 316 7.19 -13.82 -7.75
N HIS A 317 7.80 -12.78 -7.19
CA HIS A 317 9.19 -12.41 -7.41
C HIS A 317 9.86 -12.08 -6.07
N ASP A 318 10.85 -12.88 -5.69
CA ASP A 318 11.54 -12.80 -4.40
C ASP A 318 12.82 -11.95 -4.41
N GLY A 319 13.17 -11.43 -5.59
CA GLY A 319 14.34 -10.58 -5.81
C GLY A 319 15.53 -11.32 -6.40
N SER A 320 15.43 -12.64 -6.61
CA SER A 320 16.49 -13.44 -7.24
C SER A 320 16.59 -13.21 -8.75
N ALA A 321 17.78 -13.47 -9.30
CA ALA A 321 18.01 -13.45 -10.75
C ALA A 321 17.13 -14.47 -11.50
N GLU A 322 16.85 -15.61 -10.88
CA GLU A 322 15.93 -16.63 -11.41
C GLU A 322 14.51 -16.06 -11.56
N ALA A 323 13.98 -15.45 -10.50
CA ALA A 323 12.66 -14.80 -10.55
C ALA A 323 12.62 -13.69 -11.61
N THR A 324 13.70 -12.91 -11.75
CA THR A 324 13.79 -11.87 -12.78
C THR A 324 13.74 -12.44 -14.19
N ARG A 325 14.43 -13.57 -14.45
CA ARG A 325 14.35 -14.25 -15.76
C ARG A 325 12.92 -14.68 -16.06
N ARG A 326 12.27 -15.38 -15.12
CA ARG A 326 10.88 -15.84 -15.26
C ARG A 326 9.91 -14.69 -15.55
N THR A 327 10.00 -13.60 -14.80
CA THR A 327 9.12 -12.44 -15.00
C THR A 327 9.32 -11.78 -16.36
N ARG A 328 10.56 -11.68 -16.85
CA ARG A 328 10.84 -11.14 -18.20
C ARG A 328 10.29 -12.03 -19.31
N GLU A 329 10.39 -13.35 -19.15
CA GLU A 329 9.81 -14.32 -20.09
C GLU A 329 8.28 -14.22 -20.11
N HIS A 330 7.65 -14.15 -18.93
CA HIS A 330 6.20 -13.98 -18.80
C HIS A 330 5.72 -12.69 -19.48
N LYS A 331 6.40 -11.56 -19.23
CA LYS A 331 6.10 -10.28 -19.87
C LYS A 331 6.16 -10.38 -21.40
N LYS A 332 7.20 -11.00 -21.96
CA LYS A 332 7.29 -11.19 -23.42
C LYS A 332 6.10 -11.97 -23.97
N GLN A 333 5.66 -13.02 -23.27
CA GLN A 333 4.51 -13.81 -23.70
C GLN A 333 3.20 -13.01 -23.69
N MET A 334 2.98 -12.18 -22.67
CA MET A 334 1.75 -11.37 -22.52
C MET A 334 1.56 -10.33 -23.62
N TYR A 335 2.65 -9.75 -24.15
CA TYR A 335 2.58 -8.69 -25.16
C TYR A 335 2.82 -9.18 -26.60
N THR A 336 3.03 -10.49 -26.79
CA THR A 336 3.22 -11.10 -28.12
C THR A 336 1.98 -11.88 -28.59
N ARG A 337 1.09 -12.26 -27.65
CA ARG A 337 -0.23 -12.82 -27.94
C ARG A 337 -1.25 -11.72 -28.08
#